data_AF-A0A0D9V3H3-F1
#
_entry.id   AF-A0A0D9V3H3-F1
#
_cell.length_a   1.000
_cell.length_b   1.000
_cell.length_c   1.000
_cell.angle_alpha   90.00
_cell.angle_beta   90.00
_cell.angle_gamma   90.00
#
_symmetry.space_group_name_H-M   'P 1'
#
loop_
_entity.id
_entity.type
_entity.pdbx_description
1 polymer ?
#
loop_
_entity_poly.entity_id
_entity_poly.type
_entity_poly.pdbx_seq_one_letter_code
_entity_poly.pdbx_strand_id
1 'polypeptide(L)'
;MGVRKMMIQSLVDNRREITRQYCVNKSRATALYNSIDIAWGEVPAFCVERWSRSKFDASLPAHEGVLLSRQLLDMMAADLHVKELELDVEIQPIRPEEASRPCYLSCAIKFGNGKVGTPHPCKAHFCVYS
;
A
#
# COMPACT_ATOMS: atom_id res chain seq x y z
N MET A 1 22.07 0.60 15.46
CA MET A 1 21.73 0.85 14.04
C MET A 1 20.22 0.91 13.94
N GLY A 2 19.64 2.03 13.49
CA GLY A 2 18.18 2.18 13.42
C GLY A 2 17.62 1.54 12.15
N VAL A 3 16.60 0.69 12.27
CA VAL A 3 15.85 0.18 11.12
C VAL A 3 15.16 1.36 10.45
N ARG A 4 15.50 1.64 9.18
CA ARG A 4 14.78 2.65 8.39
C ARG A 4 13.38 2.10 8.12
N LYS A 5 12.36 2.91 8.44
CA LYS A 5 10.96 2.58 8.18
C LYS A 5 10.46 3.45 7.05
N MET A 6 9.78 2.83 6.09
CA MET A 6 9.01 3.55 5.08
C MET A 6 7.62 3.84 5.66
N MET A 7 7.29 5.12 5.79
CA MET A 7 5.94 5.52 6.17
C MET A 7 5.09 5.65 4.90
N ILE A 8 4.00 4.92 4.87
CA ILE A 8 2.99 5.01 3.84
C ILE A 8 1.77 5.69 4.44
N GLN A 9 1.34 6.79 3.84
CA GLN A 9 0.09 7.45 4.15
C GLN A 9 -0.73 7.49 2.88
N SER A 10 -1.96 6.98 2.92
CA SER A 10 -2.87 7.03 1.78
C SER A 10 -4.32 7.10 2.25
N LEU A 11 -5.23 7.24 1.29
CA LEU A 11 -6.67 7.19 1.51
C LEU A 11 -7.20 5.90 0.90
N VAL A 12 -8.11 5.22 1.58
CA VAL A 12 -8.85 4.10 1.00
C VAL A 12 -10.23 4.58 0.63
N ASP A 13 -10.63 4.40 -0.62
CA ASP A 13 -11.92 4.90 -1.13
C ASP A 13 -13.02 3.81 -1.04
N ASN A 14 -14.20 4.20 -0.57
CA ASN A 14 -15.40 3.38 -0.65
C ASN A 14 -16.50 4.16 -1.40
N ARG A 15 -16.55 3.98 -2.72
CA ARG A 15 -17.60 4.53 -3.58
C ARG A 15 -18.67 3.51 -3.96
N ARG A 16 -18.74 2.37 -3.27
CA ARG A 16 -19.75 1.35 -3.58
C ARG A 16 -21.10 1.74 -3.00
N GLU A 17 -22.14 1.59 -3.82
CA GLU A 17 -23.51 1.93 -3.40
C GLU A 17 -24.12 0.88 -2.45
N ILE A 18 -23.78 -0.39 -2.67
CA ILE A 18 -24.41 -1.56 -2.05
C ILE A 18 -23.93 -1.79 -0.60
N THR A 19 -22.68 -1.46 -0.30
CA THR A 19 -22.04 -1.80 0.97
C THR A 19 -22.03 -0.58 1.90
N ARG A 20 -22.77 -0.63 3.02
CA ARG A 20 -22.82 0.47 4.02
C ARG A 20 -21.44 0.80 4.62
N GLN A 21 -20.62 -0.21 4.83
CA GLN A 21 -19.22 -0.11 5.18
C GLN A 21 -18.54 -1.43 4.83
N TYR A 22 -17.26 -1.41 4.48
CA TYR A 22 -16.44 -2.63 4.51
C TYR A 22 -15.29 -2.45 5.48
N CYS A 23 -14.96 -3.53 6.18
CA CYS A 23 -13.84 -3.56 7.10
C CYS A 23 -12.72 -4.40 6.52
N VAL A 24 -11.54 -3.82 6.56
CA VAL A 24 -10.28 -4.46 6.23
C VAL A 24 -9.72 -4.94 7.56
N ASN A 25 -9.59 -6.25 7.70
CA ASN A 25 -8.97 -6.84 8.88
C ASN A 25 -7.46 -6.56 8.89
N LYS A 26 -6.79 -7.04 9.93
CA LYS A 26 -5.32 -7.05 9.97
C LYS A 26 -4.79 -7.62 8.65
N SER A 27 -4.02 -6.79 7.94
CA SER A 27 -3.59 -7.03 6.56
C SER A 27 -2.08 -6.84 6.46
N ARG A 28 -1.48 -7.30 5.37
CA ARG A 28 -0.10 -6.99 5.01
C ARG A 28 -0.11 -5.96 3.90
N ALA A 29 0.61 -4.86 4.09
CA ALA A 29 0.95 -3.93 3.02
C ALA A 29 2.32 -4.28 2.44
N THR A 30 2.42 -4.28 1.12
CA THR A 30 3.67 -4.45 0.37
C THR A 30 3.85 -3.22 -0.53
N ALA A 31 5.03 -2.61 -0.48
CA ALA A 31 5.44 -1.59 -1.43
C ALA A 31 6.28 -2.24 -2.53
N LEU A 32 5.97 -1.93 -3.78
CA LEU A 32 6.64 -2.46 -4.96
C LEU A 32 7.22 -1.33 -5.80
N TYR A 33 8.41 -1.56 -6.35
CA TYR A 33 9.00 -0.74 -7.40
C TYR A 33 9.20 -1.61 -8.63
N ASN A 34 8.58 -1.25 -9.76
CA ASN A 34 8.58 -2.06 -10.99
C ASN A 34 8.23 -3.54 -10.72
N SER A 35 7.16 -3.78 -9.94
CA SER A 35 6.70 -5.11 -9.52
C SER A 35 7.66 -5.92 -8.64
N ILE A 36 8.72 -5.29 -8.10
CA ILE A 36 9.63 -5.91 -7.13
C ILE A 36 9.28 -5.44 -5.73
N ASP A 37 9.05 -6.37 -4.81
CA ASP A 37 8.80 -6.08 -3.40
C ASP A 37 10.02 -5.40 -2.76
N ILE A 38 9.83 -4.16 -2.27
CA ILE A 38 10.90 -3.38 -1.65
C ILE A 38 10.73 -3.17 -0.14
N ALA A 39 9.49 -3.27 0.35
CA ALA A 39 9.17 -3.20 1.77
C ALA A 39 7.82 -3.85 2.02
N TRP A 40 7.62 -4.37 3.24
CA TRP A 40 6.29 -4.81 3.68
C TRP A 40 6.13 -4.62 5.18
N GLY A 41 4.89 -4.66 5.64
CA GLY A 41 4.53 -4.43 7.03
C GLY A 41 3.08 -4.73 7.30
N GLU A 42 2.74 -4.80 8.59
CA GLU A 42 1.38 -5.03 9.02
C GLU A 42 0.55 -3.74 8.98
N VAL A 43 -0.70 -3.90 8.59
CA VAL A 43 -1.73 -2.88 8.56
C VAL A 43 -2.77 -3.23 9.63
N PRO A 44 -3.04 -2.33 10.59
CA PRO A 44 -4.10 -2.56 11.56
C PRO A 44 -5.47 -2.64 10.87
N ALA A 45 -6.44 -3.26 11.52
CA ALA A 45 -7.79 -3.30 10.99
C ALA A 45 -8.40 -1.90 10.93
N PHE A 46 -9.15 -1.60 9.88
CA PHE A 46 -9.88 -0.35 9.71
C PHE A 46 -11.15 -0.58 8.90
N CYS A 47 -12.12 0.33 9.02
CA CYS A 47 -13.35 0.30 8.23
C CYS A 47 -13.46 1.57 7.37
N VAL A 48 -14.11 1.43 6.22
CA VAL A 48 -14.36 2.53 5.29
C VAL A 48 -15.87 2.66 5.08
N GLU A 49 -16.42 3.76 5.57
CA GLU A 49 -17.85 4.08 5.46
C GLU A 49 -18.26 4.26 4.00
N ARG A 50 -19.54 4.01 3.69
CA ARG A 50 -20.09 4.21 2.36
C ARG A 50 -19.93 5.66 1.89
N TRP A 51 -19.57 5.84 0.63
CA TRP A 51 -19.35 7.15 -0.01
C TRP A 51 -18.29 8.01 0.68
N SER A 52 -17.33 7.37 1.36
CA SER A 52 -16.31 8.05 2.15
C SER A 52 -14.89 7.64 1.76
N ARG A 53 -13.92 8.32 2.35
CA ARG A 53 -12.51 7.96 2.32
C ARG A 53 -12.00 7.87 3.75
N SER A 54 -11.30 6.78 4.05
CA SER A 54 -10.60 6.62 5.34
C SER A 54 -9.10 6.78 5.13
N LYS A 55 -8.45 7.52 6.03
CA LYS A 55 -6.99 7.54 6.09
C LYS A 55 -6.47 6.19 6.55
N PHE A 56 -5.39 5.77 5.94
CA PHE A 56 -4.64 4.60 6.36
C PHE A 56 -3.16 4.97 6.42
N ASP A 57 -2.56 4.63 7.55
CA ASP A 57 -1.13 4.80 7.82
C ASP A 57 -0.51 3.42 8.02
N ALA A 58 0.55 3.13 7.26
CA ALA A 58 1.39 1.96 7.44
C ALA A 58 2.82 2.40 7.77
N SER A 59 3.39 1.79 8.80
CA SER A 59 4.83 1.80 9.00
C SER A 59 5.36 0.49 8.44
N LEU A 60 5.98 0.53 7.27
CA LEU A 60 6.66 -0.62 6.69
C LEU A 60 8.10 -0.61 7.18
N PRO A 61 8.48 -1.39 8.20
CA PRO A 61 9.89 -1.59 8.47
C PRO A 61 10.53 -2.17 7.21
N ALA A 62 11.66 -1.61 6.76
CA ALA A 62 12.52 -2.33 5.83
C ALA A 62 13.03 -3.55 6.60
N HIS A 63 12.32 -4.67 6.53
CA HIS A 63 12.67 -5.86 7.29
C HIS A 63 14.03 -6.36 6.82
N GLU A 64 14.87 -6.77 7.78
CA GLU A 64 16.08 -7.55 7.54
C GLU A 64 15.70 -8.77 6.68
N GLY A 65 15.96 -8.71 5.38
CA GLY A 65 15.50 -9.74 4.43
C GLY A 65 15.27 -9.21 3.02
N VAL A 66 14.88 -7.94 2.85
CA VAL A 66 14.86 -7.32 1.52
C VAL A 66 16.25 -6.77 1.21
N LEU A 67 17.15 -7.66 0.80
CA LEU A 67 18.40 -7.24 0.19
C LEU A 67 18.09 -6.74 -1.22
N LEU A 68 17.76 -5.45 -1.31
CA LEU A 68 17.66 -4.78 -2.61
C LEU A 68 19.03 -4.85 -3.28
N SER A 69 19.05 -5.30 -4.53
CA SER A 69 20.28 -5.27 -5.32
C SER A 69 20.75 -3.82 -5.46
N ARG A 70 22.08 -3.62 -5.53
CA ARG A 70 22.65 -2.28 -5.73
C ARG A 70 22.10 -1.62 -6.99
N GLN A 71 21.93 -2.40 -8.05
CA GLN A 71 21.31 -1.94 -9.30
C GLN A 71 19.88 -1.40 -9.07
N LEU A 72 19.07 -2.08 -8.26
CA LEU A 72 17.71 -1.63 -7.94
C LEU A 72 17.72 -0.32 -7.16
N LEU A 73 18.63 -0.20 -6.17
CA LEU A 73 18.83 1.03 -5.42
C LEU A 73 19.26 2.19 -6.33
N ASP A 74 20.18 1.94 -7.27
CA ASP A 74 20.67 2.95 -8.21
C ASP A 74 19.55 3.40 -9.18
N MET A 75 18.70 2.49 -9.65
CA MET A 75 17.52 2.83 -10.47
C MET A 75 16.51 3.68 -9.70
N MET A 76 16.17 3.29 -8.46
CA MET A 76 15.26 4.07 -7.62
C MET A 76 15.83 5.46 -7.31
N ALA A 77 17.14 5.57 -7.07
CA ALA A 77 17.81 6.84 -6.85
C ALA A 77 17.80 7.72 -8.11
N ALA A 78 17.99 7.14 -9.30
CA ALA A 78 17.90 7.85 -10.57
C ALA A 78 16.48 8.37 -10.83
N ASP A 79 15.46 7.55 -10.61
CA ASP A 79 14.06 7.95 -10.77
C ASP A 79 13.67 9.06 -9.80
N LEU A 80 14.14 9.00 -8.55
CA LEU A 80 13.93 10.06 -7.57
C LEU A 80 14.65 11.37 -7.94
N HIS A 81 15.79 11.28 -8.64
CA HIS A 81 16.59 12.44 -9.04
C HIS A 81 16.06 13.14 -10.29
N VAL A 82 15.58 12.37 -11.27
CA VAL A 82 15.19 12.88 -12.59
C VAL A 82 13.66 13.07 -12.71
N LYS A 83 12.86 12.36 -11.91
CA LYS A 83 11.40 12.35 -11.92
C LYS A 83 10.84 12.20 -10.48
N GLU A 84 9.57 11.78 -10.37
CA GLU A 84 8.98 11.26 -9.14
C GLU A 84 9.15 9.74 -9.11
N LEU A 85 9.68 9.20 -8.01
CA LEU A 85 9.71 7.76 -7.76
C LEU A 85 8.27 7.31 -7.46
N GLU A 86 7.71 6.46 -8.31
CA GLU A 86 6.39 5.86 -8.09
C GLU A 86 6.54 4.46 -7.50
N LEU A 87 5.78 4.18 -6.45
CA LEU A 87 5.72 2.90 -5.78
C LEU A 87 4.29 2.40 -5.74
N ASP A 88 4.08 1.18 -6.21
CA ASP A 88 2.81 0.50 -6.04
C ASP A 88 2.68 0.02 -4.60
N VAL A 89 1.47 0.05 -4.07
CA VAL A 89 1.14 -0.43 -2.74
C VAL A 89 0.00 -1.40 -2.86
N GLU A 90 0.23 -2.62 -2.42
CA GLU A 90 -0.80 -3.64 -2.30
C GLU A 90 -1.07 -3.96 -0.84
N ILE A 91 -2.34 -4.02 -0.46
CA ILE A 91 -2.78 -4.39 0.89
C ILE A 91 -3.60 -5.65 0.79
N GLN A 92 -3.05 -6.76 1.26
CA GLN A 92 -3.66 -8.09 1.19
C GLN A 92 -4.12 -8.53 2.60
N PRO A 93 -5.37 -9.01 2.77
CA PRO A 93 -5.81 -9.60 4.02
C PRO A 93 -4.92 -10.78 4.41
N ILE A 94 -4.58 -10.90 5.70
CA ILE A 94 -3.79 -12.05 6.19
C ILE A 94 -4.61 -13.36 6.11
N ARG A 95 -5.94 -13.26 6.12
CA ARG A 95 -6.88 -14.39 5.98
C ARG A 95 -8.01 -13.99 5.02
N PRO A 96 -7.97 -14.44 3.74
CA PRO A 96 -8.87 -13.95 2.70
C PRO A 96 -10.26 -14.62 2.66
N GLU A 97 -10.64 -15.41 3.67
CA GLU A 97 -11.73 -16.39 3.59
C GLU A 97 -13.17 -15.82 3.57
N GLU A 98 -13.36 -14.50 3.46
CA GLU A 98 -14.69 -13.87 3.48
C GLU A 98 -14.98 -13.08 2.20
N ALA A 99 -15.89 -13.59 1.36
CA ALA A 99 -16.30 -13.00 0.08
C ALA A 99 -16.96 -11.60 0.17
N SER A 100 -17.41 -11.18 1.36
CA SER A 100 -17.95 -9.84 1.60
C SER A 100 -16.86 -8.76 1.76
N ARG A 101 -15.59 -9.17 1.78
CA ARG A 101 -14.43 -8.30 1.95
C ARG A 101 -13.62 -8.17 0.66
N PRO A 102 -12.93 -7.04 0.45
CA PRO A 102 -11.98 -6.95 -0.65
C PRO A 102 -10.85 -7.95 -0.44
N CYS A 103 -10.44 -8.60 -1.53
CA CYS A 103 -9.30 -9.50 -1.55
C CYS A 103 -7.98 -8.79 -1.47
N TYR A 104 -7.91 -7.57 -2.00
CA TYR A 104 -6.78 -6.69 -1.82
C TYR A 104 -7.18 -5.24 -2.10
N LEU A 105 -6.39 -4.30 -1.60
CA LEU A 105 -6.44 -2.91 -2.00
C LEU A 105 -5.19 -2.57 -2.80
N SER A 106 -5.29 -1.70 -3.80
CA SER A 106 -4.09 -1.19 -4.48
C SER A 106 -4.14 0.31 -4.76
N CYS A 107 -2.98 0.95 -4.70
CA CYS A 107 -2.74 2.37 -4.96
C CYS A 107 -1.29 2.58 -5.41
N ALA A 108 -1.01 3.76 -5.97
CA ALA A 108 0.34 4.22 -6.25
C ALA A 108 0.67 5.45 -5.39
N ILE A 109 1.89 5.47 -4.87
CA ILE A 109 2.46 6.58 -4.09
C ILE A 109 3.64 7.15 -4.84
N LYS A 110 3.63 8.47 -4.99
CA LYS A 110 4.71 9.18 -5.66
C LYS A 110 5.59 9.86 -4.62
N PHE A 111 6.90 9.78 -4.82
CA PHE A 111 7.91 10.44 -4.00
C PHE A 111 8.67 11.43 -4.88
N GLY A 112 8.65 12.71 -4.51
CA GLY A 112 9.34 13.77 -5.22
C GLY A 112 10.03 14.71 -4.23
N ASN A 113 11.26 15.12 -4.53
CA ASN A 113 12.04 16.07 -3.69
C ASN A 113 12.11 15.67 -2.20
N GLY A 114 12.22 14.37 -1.90
CA GLY A 114 12.27 13.85 -0.53
C GLY A 114 10.96 13.92 0.26
N LYS A 115 9.83 14.20 -0.41
CA LYS A 115 8.50 14.23 0.18
C LYS A 115 7.57 13.21 -0.49
N VAL A 116 6.65 12.67 0.30
CA VAL A 116 5.51 11.90 -0.22
C VAL A 116 4.60 12.89 -0.95
N GLY A 117 4.42 12.70 -2.27
CA GLY A 117 3.43 13.42 -3.06
C GLY A 117 2.01 13.02 -2.66
N THR A 118 1.00 13.67 -3.22
CA THR A 118 -0.40 13.32 -2.91
C THR A 118 -0.66 11.87 -3.32
N PRO A 119 -0.91 10.95 -2.37
CA PRO A 119 -1.11 9.55 -2.67
C PRO A 119 -2.42 9.36 -3.45
N HIS A 120 -2.40 8.50 -4.48
CA HIS A 120 -3.64 8.10 -5.14
C HIS A 120 -4.46 7.26 -4.15
N PRO A 121 -5.77 7.51 -3.99
CA PRO A 121 -6.59 6.70 -3.11
C PRO A 121 -6.55 5.22 -3.52
N CYS A 122 -6.30 4.36 -2.55
CA CYS A 122 -6.34 2.91 -2.72
C CYS A 122 -7.75 2.46 -3.05
N LYS A 123 -7.84 1.63 -4.09
CA LYS A 123 -9.09 1.04 -4.55
C LYS A 123 -9.21 -0.38 -4.03
N ALA A 124 -10.41 -0.73 -3.62
CA ALA A 124 -10.74 -2.07 -3.17
C ALA A 124 -11.06 -3.01 -4.33
N HIS A 125 -10.36 -4.13 -4.42
CA HIS A 125 -10.58 -5.19 -5.40
C HIS A 125 -11.23 -6.38 -4.70
N PHE A 126 -12.41 -6.76 -5.17
CA PHE A 126 -13.20 -7.86 -4.61
C PHE A 126 -13.05 -9.07 -5.52
N CYS A 127 -12.57 -10.21 -5.01
CA CYS A 127 -12.56 -11.42 -5.82
C CYS A 127 -13.97 -11.98 -5.95
N VAL A 128 -14.25 -12.52 -7.12
CA VAL A 128 -15.34 -13.48 -7.28
C VAL A 128 -14.74 -14.85 -7.01
N TYR A 129 -15.13 -15.50 -5.91
CA TYR A 129 -14.85 -16.92 -5.73
C TYR A 129 -15.89 -17.67 -6.56
N SER A 130 -15.47 -18.18 -7.71
CA SER A 130 -16.26 -19.06 -8.59
C SER A 130 -16.29 -20.48 -8.06
#